data_AF-A0A357N9D0-F1
#
_entry.id   AF-A0A357N9D0-F1
#
_cell.length_a   1.000
_cell.length_b   1.000
_cell.length_c   1.000
_cell.angle_alpha   90.00
_cell.angle_beta   90.00
_cell.angle_gamma   90.00
#
_symmetry.space_group_name_H-M   'P 1'
#
loop_
_entity.id
_entity.type
_entity.pdbx_description
1 polymer ?
#
loop_
_entity_poly.entity_id
_entity_poly.type
_entity_poly.pdbx_seq_one_letter_code
_entity_poly.pdbx_strand_id
1 'polypeptide(L)' 'QSAVSHQLRQLRNMRLVKTRREAQHVYYSLSDAHIMQLFNQCLEHVCE' A
#
# COMPACT_ATOMS: atom_id res chain seq x y z
N GLN A 1 6.35 11.98 12.59
CA GLN A 1 5.97 10.54 12.49
C GLN A 1 4.45 10.33 12.29
N SER A 2 3.71 11.28 11.71
CA SER A 2 2.24 11.26 11.57
C SER A 2 1.73 11.29 10.12
N ALA A 3 2.48 11.90 9.20
CA ALA A 3 2.08 12.02 7.78
C ALA A 3 1.98 10.65 7.08
N VAL A 4 2.94 9.76 7.33
CA VAL A 4 2.95 8.40 6.75
C VAL A 4 1.75 7.59 7.25
N SER A 5 1.46 7.62 8.55
CA SER A 5 0.29 6.93 9.12
C SER A 5 -1.03 7.48 8.58
N HIS A 6 -1.09 8.79 8.34
CA HIS A 6 -2.26 9.42 7.74
C HIS A 6 -2.47 8.96 6.29
N GLN A 7 -1.41 8.94 5.48
CA GLN A 7 -1.44 8.43 4.10
C GLN A 7 -1.79 6.93 4.07
N LEU A 8 -1.18 6.10 4.92
CA LEU A 8 -1.49 4.68 5.03
C LEU A 8 -2.96 4.43 5.42
N ARG A 9 -3.54 5.28 6.27
CA ARG A 9 -4.97 5.21 6.60
C ARG A 9 -5.84 5.53 5.38
N GLN A 10 -5.49 6.53 4.58
CA GLN A 10 -6.21 6.84 3.34
C GLN A 10 -6.11 5.68 2.33
N LEU A 11 -4.91 5.14 2.12
CA LEU A 11 -4.69 3.98 1.24
C LEU A 11 -5.46 2.75 1.70
N ARG A 12 -5.56 2.52 3.02
CA ARG A 12 -6.37 1.43 3.59
C ARG A 12 -7.86 1.63 3.32
N ASN A 13 -8.36 2.86 3.46
CA ASN A 13 -9.76 3.19 3.17
C ASN A 13 -10.10 2.97 1.68
N MET A 14 -9.14 3.25 0.79
CA MET A 14 -9.24 2.96 -0.64
C MET A 14 -9.04 1.47 -0.98
N ARG A 15 -8.85 0.60 0.03
CA ARG A 15 -8.57 -0.84 -0.12
C ARG A 15 -7.30 -1.16 -0.91
N LEU A 16 -6.35 -0.22 -0.97
CA LEU A 16 -5.08 -0.39 -1.68
C LEU A 16 -4.03 -1.14 -0.83
N VAL A 17 -4.13 -1.00 0.48
CA VAL A 17 -3.24 -1.68 1.44
C VAL A 17 -4.04 -2.43 2.51
N LYS A 18 -3.48 -3.55 2.95
CA LYS A 18 -3.94 -4.37 4.07
C LYS A 18 -3.02 -4.17 5.27
N THR A 19 -3.56 -4.42 6.46
CA THR A 19 -2.81 -4.33 7.71
C THR A 19 -2.79 -5.67 8.40
N ARG A 20 -1.61 -6.11 8.84
CA ARG A 20 -1.42 -7.28 9.70
C ARG A 20 -0.80 -6.84 11.01
N ARG A 21 -1.43 -7.18 12.13
CA ARG A 21 -0.85 -6.94 13.46
C ARG A 21 -0.13 -8.20 13.91
N GLU A 22 1.13 -8.05 14.31
CA GLU A 22 1.93 -9.12 14.89
C GLU A 22 2.56 -8.59 16.19
N ALA A 23 2.06 -9.11 17.32
CA ALA A 23 2.37 -8.64 18.67
C ALA A 23 2.19 -7.10 18.81
N GLN A 24 3.30 -6.38 18.99
CA GLN A 24 3.33 -4.93 19.18
C GLN A 24 3.40 -4.15 17.85
N HIS A 25 3.69 -4.81 16.72
CA HIS A 25 3.90 -4.15 15.44
C HIS A 25 2.71 -4.30 14.49
N VAL A 26 2.49 -3.26 13.68
CA VAL A 26 1.49 -3.26 12.59
C VAL A 26 2.24 -3.15 11.27
N TYR A 27 2.13 -4.19 10.47
CA TYR A 27 2.69 -4.26 9.13
C TYR A 27 1.63 -3.90 8.09
N TYR A 28 2.06 -3.19 7.06
CA TYR A 28 1.24 -2.83 5.91
C TYR A 28 1.73 -3.61 4.69
N SER A 29 0.80 -4.14 3.89
CA SER A 29 1.08 -4.83 2.63
C SER A 29 0.08 -4.40 1.57
N LEU A 30 0.36 -4.66 0.30
CA LEU A 30 -0.60 -4.38 -0.78
C LEU A 30 -1.79 -5.34 -0.71
N SER A 31 -2.96 -4.86 -1.14
CA SER A 31 -4.21 -5.58 -0.95
C SER A 31 -4.30 -6.84 -1.78
N ASP A 32 -3.87 -6.80 -3.04
CA ASP A 32 -3.93 -7.94 -3.95
C ASP A 32 -2.84 -7.87 -5.02
N ALA A 33 -2.73 -8.96 -5.78
CA ALA A 33 -1.78 -9.07 -6.88
C ALA A 33 -2.09 -8.11 -8.04
N HIS A 34 -3.36 -7.71 -8.23
CA HIS A 34 -3.74 -6.80 -9.30
C HIS A 34 -3.18 -5.39 -9.05
N ILE A 35 -3.15 -4.92 -7.80
CA ILE A 35 -2.54 -3.64 -7.45
C ILE A 35 -1.03 -3.66 -7.70
N MET A 36 -0.37 -4.78 -7.41
CA MET A 36 1.06 -4.96 -7.75
C MET A 36 1.29 -4.89 -9.26
N GLN A 37 0.44 -5.54 -10.05
CA GLN A 37 0.54 -5.50 -11.52
C GLN A 37 0.32 -4.09 -12.07
N LEU A 38 -0.72 -3.38 -11.60
CA LEU A 38 -0.99 -2.00 -11.99
C LEU A 38 0.19 -1.08 -11.65
N PHE A 39 0.75 -1.23 -10.45
CA PHE A 39 1.88 -0.42 -10.03
C PHE A 39 3.12 -0.66 -10.89
N ASN A 40 3.42 -1.92 -11.23
CA ASN A 40 4.49 -2.25 -12.15
C ASN A 40 4.26 -1.65 -13.54
N GLN A 41 3.06 -1.76 -14.09
CA GLN A 41 2.71 -1.14 -15.38
C GLN A 41 2.86 0.39 -15.36
N CYS A 42 2.43 1.04 -14.28
CA CYS A 42 2.62 2.49 -14.11
C CYS A 42 4.09 2.86 -14.02
N LEU A 43 4.91 2.07 -13.31
CA LEU A 43 6.34 2.30 -13.23
C LEU A 43 7.03 2.13 -14.59
N GLU A 44 6.70 1.06 -15.31
CA GLU A 44 7.21 0.84 -16.68
C GLU A 44 6.86 2.04 -17.58
N HIS A 45 5.62 2.52 -17.54
CA HIS A 45 5.18 3.67 -18.34
C HIS A 45 5.87 4.99 -17.97
N VAL A 46 6.16 5.24 -16.69
CA VAL A 46 6.85 6.46 -16.25
C VAL A 46 8.34 6.46 -16.61
N CYS A 47 8.92 5.27 -16.80
CA CYS A 47 10.31 5.11 -17.22
C CYS A 47 10.50 5.11 -18.75
N GLU A 48 9.41 5.16 -19.52
CA GLU A 48 9.40 5.38 -20.97
C GLU A 48 9.65 6.86 -21.32
#